data_AF-A0A1V4W6F7-F1
#
_entry.id   AF-A0A1V4W6F7-F1
#
_cell.length_a   1.000
_cell.length_b   1.000
_cell.length_c   1.000
_cell.angle_alpha   90.00
_cell.angle_beta   90.00
_cell.angle_gamma   90.00
#
_symmetry.space_group_name_H-M   'P 1'
#
loop_
_entity.id
_entity.type
_entity.pdbx_description
1 polymer ?
#
loop_
_entity_poly.entity_id
_entity_poly.type
_entity_poly.pdbx_seq_one_letter_code
_entity_poly.pdbx_strand_id
1 'polypeptide(L)'
;MIQLGLTVDGEQKAWNNPDAPVTVSIPYTPTAAELADPEHIVVWYIDGSGNVISVPNGRYDPATGTVTFTTTHFSYYAVAYVHKTFGDLGGAEWARKPVEVMASKGIISGTGKGTFSPAANITRADYLVLLIRTLGLMAEFDGNFDDVEPGAYYYEALGIAKKLGIAAGSGNNRFNPKESISRQDMMVLTARALEKFRGLKAVDANGLLDKYSDKGDIAGYAANSLATLVKEGLIKGSGDRLNPRANATRAEAAVFLYRIYNKY
;
A
#
# COMPACT_ATOMS: atom_id res chain seq x y z
N MET A 1 -23.90 -4.89 8.99
CA MET A 1 -23.60 -5.21 7.58
C MET A 1 -24.57 -4.44 6.71
N ILE A 2 -24.12 -3.95 5.56
CA ILE A 2 -24.96 -3.29 4.55
C ILE A 2 -24.84 -4.05 3.22
N GLN A 3 -25.83 -3.93 2.35
CA GLN A 3 -25.77 -4.45 0.99
C GLN A 3 -25.81 -3.28 0.01
N LEU A 4 -24.88 -3.28 -0.94
CA LEU A 4 -24.95 -2.42 -2.11
C LEU A 4 -25.50 -3.25 -3.27
N GLY A 5 -26.39 -2.67 -4.06
CA GLY A 5 -26.99 -3.31 -5.23
C GLY A 5 -27.38 -2.28 -6.27
N LEU A 6 -27.39 -2.69 -7.53
CA LEU A 6 -27.85 -1.89 -8.65
C LEU A 6 -29.14 -2.51 -9.18
N THR A 7 -30.17 -1.70 -9.40
CA THR A 7 -31.44 -2.14 -10.00
C THR A 7 -31.66 -1.37 -11.30
N VAL A 8 -31.95 -2.09 -12.38
CA VAL A 8 -32.32 -1.53 -13.69
C VAL A 8 -33.66 -2.13 -14.06
N ASP A 9 -34.67 -1.29 -14.31
CA ASP A 9 -36.04 -1.70 -14.65
C ASP A 9 -36.68 -2.67 -13.64
N GLY A 10 -36.35 -2.50 -12.34
CA GLY A 10 -36.86 -3.36 -11.26
C GLY A 10 -36.08 -4.67 -11.07
N GLU A 11 -35.11 -4.99 -11.93
CA GLU A 11 -34.25 -6.16 -11.80
C GLU A 11 -32.89 -5.81 -11.19
N GLN A 12 -32.46 -6.58 -10.19
CA GLN A 12 -31.13 -6.44 -9.62
C GLN A 12 -30.07 -6.92 -10.63
N LYS A 13 -29.06 -6.08 -10.88
CA LYS A 13 -27.93 -6.39 -11.76
C LYS A 13 -26.64 -6.39 -10.95
N ALA A 14 -25.72 -7.28 -11.33
CA ALA A 14 -24.35 -7.22 -10.84
C ALA A 14 -23.69 -5.94 -11.38
N TRP A 15 -22.93 -5.27 -10.53
CA TRP A 15 -22.18 -4.08 -10.91
C TRP A 15 -20.72 -4.25 -10.51
N ASN A 16 -19.84 -4.08 -11.49
CA ASN A 16 -18.39 -3.98 -11.34
C ASN A 16 -17.87 -3.06 -12.45
N ASN A 17 -17.33 -1.90 -12.08
CA ASN A 17 -16.73 -0.94 -13.00
C ASN A 17 -15.54 -0.23 -12.34
N PRO A 18 -14.30 -0.63 -12.67
CA PRO A 18 -13.08 0.04 -12.19
C PRO A 18 -12.98 1.54 -12.54
N ASP A 19 -13.62 1.97 -13.62
CA ASP A 19 -13.58 3.36 -14.09
C ASP A 19 -14.64 4.26 -13.43
N ALA A 20 -15.58 3.68 -12.68
CA ALA A 20 -16.66 4.40 -12.02
C ALA A 20 -16.76 4.07 -10.53
N PRO A 21 -15.71 4.32 -9.71
CA PRO A 21 -15.73 4.01 -8.29
C PRO A 21 -16.83 4.76 -7.53
N VAL A 22 -17.46 4.09 -6.56
CA VAL A 22 -18.48 4.66 -5.67
C VAL A 22 -17.90 4.83 -4.27
N THR A 23 -18.10 6.01 -3.69
CA THR A 23 -17.77 6.28 -2.28
C THR A 23 -18.97 5.98 -1.40
N VAL A 24 -18.73 5.24 -0.32
CA VAL A 24 -19.73 4.80 0.65
C VAL A 24 -19.32 5.32 2.01
N SER A 25 -20.25 5.98 2.71
CA SER A 25 -20.05 6.47 4.07
C SER A 25 -21.13 5.88 4.98
N ILE A 26 -20.70 5.16 6.01
CA ILE A 26 -21.56 4.46 6.96
C ILE A 26 -21.43 5.13 8.32
N PRO A 27 -22.52 5.66 8.92
CA PRO A 27 -22.50 6.09 10.31
C PRO A 27 -22.05 4.93 11.21
N TYR A 28 -21.06 5.17 12.07
CA TYR A 28 -20.50 4.15 12.94
C TYR A 28 -20.19 4.76 14.30
N THR A 29 -20.68 4.12 15.35
CA THR A 29 -20.43 4.52 16.74
C THR A 29 -19.46 3.52 17.36
N PRO A 30 -18.15 3.82 17.40
CA PRO A 30 -17.19 2.88 17.95
C PRO A 30 -17.36 2.75 19.47
N THR A 31 -16.98 1.59 20.00
CA THR A 31 -16.89 1.41 21.45
C THR A 31 -15.70 2.20 22.03
N ALA A 32 -15.65 2.36 23.36
CA ALA A 32 -14.51 3.01 24.01
C ALA A 32 -13.16 2.33 23.70
N ALA A 33 -13.14 0.99 23.56
CA ALA A 33 -11.94 0.24 23.20
C ALA A 33 -11.52 0.51 21.75
N GLU A 34 -12.48 0.68 20.84
CA GLU A 34 -12.21 0.97 19.44
C GLU A 34 -11.73 2.42 19.25
N LEU A 35 -12.25 3.37 20.03
CA LEU A 35 -11.80 4.77 20.04
C LEU A 35 -10.39 4.94 20.60
N ALA A 36 -9.92 4.02 21.44
CA ALA A 36 -8.53 4.02 21.89
C ALA A 36 -7.57 3.74 20.72
N ASP A 37 -8.03 3.03 19.69
CA ASP A 37 -7.22 2.74 18.51
C ASP A 37 -8.03 2.61 17.20
N PRO A 38 -8.57 3.72 16.68
CA PRO A 38 -9.55 3.71 15.59
C PRO A 38 -8.99 3.25 14.24
N GLU A 39 -7.66 3.20 14.08
CA GLU A 39 -7.03 2.77 12.83
C GLU A 39 -7.25 1.27 12.53
N HIS A 40 -7.67 0.51 13.54
CA HIS A 40 -8.06 -0.91 13.43
C HIS A 40 -9.54 -1.11 13.08
N ILE A 41 -10.32 -0.04 12.97
CA ILE A 41 -11.65 -0.07 12.36
C ILE A 41 -11.45 -0.20 10.85
N VAL A 42 -11.93 -1.30 10.29
CA VAL A 42 -11.74 -1.67 8.89
C VAL A 42 -13.07 -2.01 8.22
N VAL A 43 -13.03 -2.06 6.90
CA VAL A 43 -14.16 -2.49 6.08
C VAL A 43 -13.81 -3.80 5.41
N TRP A 44 -14.78 -4.72 5.39
CA TRP A 44 -14.71 -5.97 4.64
C TRP A 44 -15.88 -6.08 3.67
N TYR A 45 -15.71 -6.87 2.61
CA TYR A 45 -16.80 -7.34 1.76
C TYR A 45 -16.82 -8.86 1.68
N ILE A 46 -17.95 -9.42 1.26
CA ILE A 46 -18.11 -10.86 1.00
C ILE A 46 -17.98 -11.10 -0.52
N ASP A 47 -17.06 -11.94 -0.96
CA ASP A 47 -16.95 -12.27 -2.38
C ASP A 47 -18.03 -13.26 -2.85
N GLY A 48 -18.07 -13.56 -4.16
CA GLY A 48 -19.05 -14.49 -4.73
C GLY A 48 -18.91 -15.94 -4.24
N SER A 49 -17.83 -16.28 -3.53
CA SER A 49 -17.60 -17.58 -2.90
C SER A 49 -17.88 -17.57 -1.39
N GLY A 50 -18.32 -16.44 -0.84
CA GLY A 50 -18.58 -16.28 0.60
C GLY A 50 -17.34 -15.94 1.43
N ASN A 51 -16.19 -15.67 0.82
CA ASN A 51 -14.99 -15.29 1.55
C ASN A 51 -15.05 -13.83 2.00
N VAL A 52 -14.48 -13.55 3.17
CA VAL A 52 -14.35 -12.20 3.71
C VAL A 52 -13.05 -11.56 3.20
N ILE A 53 -13.18 -10.49 2.42
CA ILE A 53 -12.07 -9.78 1.80
C ILE A 53 -11.96 -8.36 2.38
N SER A 54 -10.73 -7.95 2.71
CA SER A 54 -10.50 -6.59 3.22
C SER A 54 -10.65 -5.52 2.14
N VAL A 55 -11.16 -4.36 2.54
CA VAL A 55 -11.27 -3.13 1.75
C VAL A 55 -10.24 -2.13 2.33
N PRO A 56 -9.00 -2.10 1.81
CA PRO A 56 -7.89 -1.41 2.48
C PRO A 56 -8.08 0.09 2.65
N ASN A 57 -8.79 0.74 1.72
CA ASN A 57 -9.06 2.17 1.76
C ASN A 57 -10.19 2.57 2.74
N GLY A 58 -10.77 1.62 3.48
CA GLY A 58 -11.75 1.91 4.51
C GLY A 58 -11.14 2.61 5.73
N ARG A 59 -11.76 3.72 6.14
CA ARG A 59 -11.29 4.57 7.24
C ARG A 59 -12.44 5.04 8.10
N TYR A 60 -12.27 4.94 9.41
CA TYR A 60 -13.09 5.68 10.35
C TYR A 60 -12.60 7.13 10.46
N ASP A 61 -13.52 8.08 10.38
CA ASP A 61 -13.28 9.49 10.62
C ASP A 61 -14.00 9.93 11.90
N PRO A 62 -13.26 10.23 12.98
CA PRO A 62 -13.85 10.66 14.24
C PRO A 62 -14.54 12.02 14.16
N ALA A 63 -14.20 12.88 13.19
CA ALA A 63 -14.83 14.19 13.04
C ALA A 63 -16.26 14.09 12.49
N THR A 64 -16.51 13.10 11.62
CA THR A 64 -17.83 12.86 11.03
C THR A 64 -18.59 11.71 11.69
N GLY A 65 -17.92 10.85 12.47
CA GLY A 65 -18.53 9.65 13.05
C GLY A 65 -18.92 8.61 12.00
N THR A 66 -18.17 8.56 10.89
CA THR A 66 -18.45 7.66 9.77
C THR A 66 -17.26 6.79 9.42
N VAL A 67 -17.54 5.59 8.89
CA VAL A 67 -16.57 4.79 8.15
C VAL A 67 -16.79 5.00 6.67
N THR A 68 -15.78 5.52 5.99
CA THR A 68 -15.82 5.81 4.55
C THR A 68 -14.86 4.90 3.79
N PHE A 69 -15.29 4.40 2.65
CA PHE A 69 -14.48 3.63 1.71
C PHE A 69 -14.94 3.86 0.27
N THR A 70 -14.11 3.47 -0.69
CA THR A 70 -14.45 3.52 -2.12
C THR A 70 -14.41 2.11 -2.70
N THR A 71 -15.37 1.77 -3.55
CA THR A 71 -15.48 0.44 -4.14
C THR A 71 -15.92 0.51 -5.60
N THR A 72 -15.47 -0.44 -6.40
CA THR A 72 -15.75 -0.54 -7.85
C THR A 72 -16.72 -1.66 -8.17
N HIS A 73 -17.20 -2.39 -7.16
CA HIS A 73 -18.21 -3.43 -7.32
C HIS A 73 -19.24 -3.33 -6.20
N PHE A 74 -20.40 -3.97 -6.35
CA PHE A 74 -21.41 -4.04 -5.31
C PHE A 74 -21.45 -5.43 -4.66
N SER A 75 -21.56 -5.44 -3.33
CA SER A 75 -21.58 -6.63 -2.48
C SER A 75 -22.19 -6.31 -1.10
N TYR A 76 -22.14 -7.27 -0.19
CA TYR A 76 -22.28 -7.06 1.25
C TYR A 76 -21.00 -6.49 1.85
N TYR A 77 -21.12 -5.44 2.65
CA TYR A 77 -20.01 -4.81 3.37
C TYR A 77 -20.28 -4.77 4.87
N ALA A 78 -19.21 -4.88 5.65
CA ALA A 78 -19.27 -4.74 7.10
C ALA A 78 -18.12 -3.88 7.61
N VAL A 79 -18.43 -3.06 8.61
CA VAL A 79 -17.43 -2.43 9.48
C VAL A 79 -17.08 -3.44 10.58
N ALA A 80 -15.79 -3.59 10.86
CA ALA A 80 -15.29 -4.44 11.93
C ALA A 80 -14.10 -3.78 12.62
N TYR A 81 -13.88 -4.14 13.89
CA TYR A 81 -12.66 -3.80 14.61
C TYR A 81 -11.72 -5.00 14.66
N VAL A 82 -10.53 -4.84 14.10
CA VAL A 82 -9.61 -5.95 13.83
C VAL A 82 -8.25 -5.56 14.33
N HIS A 83 -7.77 -6.21 15.38
CA HIS A 83 -6.41 -6.01 15.86
C HIS A 83 -5.55 -7.21 15.50
N LYS A 84 -4.64 -7.06 14.52
CA LYS A 84 -3.65 -8.09 14.18
C LYS A 84 -2.30 -7.71 14.74
N THR A 85 -1.62 -8.67 15.37
CA THR A 85 -0.26 -8.51 15.90
C THR A 85 0.59 -9.75 15.62
N PHE A 86 1.89 -9.64 15.86
CA PHE A 86 2.87 -10.69 15.60
C PHE A 86 3.84 -10.81 16.79
N GLY A 87 4.24 -12.04 17.11
CA GLY A 87 5.02 -12.35 18.32
C GLY A 87 6.47 -11.86 18.28
N ASP A 88 7.01 -11.58 17.09
CA ASP A 88 8.41 -11.21 16.85
C ASP A 88 8.63 -9.69 16.68
N LEU A 89 7.64 -8.86 17.01
CA LEU A 89 7.75 -7.40 16.93
C LEU A 89 8.55 -6.76 18.08
N GLY A 90 8.91 -7.52 19.12
CA GLY A 90 9.68 -7.00 20.27
C GLY A 90 11.03 -6.38 19.89
N GLY A 91 11.67 -6.88 18.82
CA GLY A 91 12.92 -6.30 18.28
C GLY A 91 12.72 -5.09 17.37
N ALA A 92 11.47 -4.68 17.11
CA ALA A 92 11.10 -3.63 16.15
C ALA A 92 9.91 -2.80 16.64
N GLU A 93 9.90 -2.40 17.92
CA GLU A 93 8.81 -1.62 18.54
C GLU A 93 8.44 -0.35 17.75
N TRP A 94 9.43 0.32 17.16
CA TRP A 94 9.23 1.49 16.29
C TRP A 94 8.35 1.21 15.06
N ALA A 95 8.24 -0.05 14.64
CA ALA A 95 7.42 -0.51 13.53
C ALA A 95 6.15 -1.23 13.98
N ARG A 96 5.96 -1.52 15.27
CA ARG A 96 4.83 -2.31 15.79
C ARG A 96 3.50 -1.76 15.31
N LYS A 97 3.22 -0.50 15.66
CA LYS A 97 1.96 0.16 15.31
C LYS A 97 1.70 0.19 13.79
N PRO A 98 2.66 0.64 12.95
CA PRO A 98 2.53 0.54 11.50
C PRO A 98 2.24 -0.87 10.98
N VAL A 99 2.94 -1.89 11.48
CA VAL A 99 2.73 -3.29 11.06
C VAL A 99 1.32 -3.76 11.43
N GLU A 100 0.89 -3.51 12.66
CA GLU A 100 -0.40 -3.95 13.18
C GLU A 100 -1.56 -3.30 12.41
N VAL A 101 -1.51 -1.97 12.21
CA VAL A 101 -2.54 -1.25 11.45
C VAL A 101 -2.62 -1.73 10.00
N MET A 102 -1.48 -1.82 9.32
CA MET A 102 -1.45 -2.24 7.92
C MET A 102 -1.85 -3.71 7.75
N ALA A 103 -1.60 -4.56 8.75
CA ALA A 103 -2.08 -5.93 8.77
C ALA A 103 -3.59 -6.04 9.03
N SER A 104 -4.13 -5.22 9.94
CA SER A 104 -5.57 -5.12 10.20
C SER A 104 -6.33 -4.72 8.95
N LYS A 105 -5.78 -3.79 8.16
CA LYS A 105 -6.33 -3.33 6.88
C LYS A 105 -6.19 -4.33 5.73
N GLY A 106 -5.54 -5.48 5.98
CA GLY A 106 -5.31 -6.51 4.97
C GLY A 106 -4.26 -6.14 3.93
N ILE A 107 -3.51 -5.06 4.14
CA ILE A 107 -2.45 -4.65 3.21
C ILE A 107 -1.25 -5.56 3.41
N ILE A 108 -0.79 -5.68 4.67
CA ILE A 108 0.37 -6.47 5.05
C ILE A 108 -0.05 -7.82 5.63
N SER A 109 0.76 -8.84 5.40
CA SER A 109 0.59 -10.17 5.98
C SER A 109 1.89 -10.63 6.63
N GLY A 110 1.78 -11.47 7.67
CA GLY A 110 2.93 -12.11 8.29
C GLY A 110 3.57 -13.18 7.40
N THR A 111 4.69 -13.71 7.85
CA THR A 111 5.45 -14.80 7.19
C THR A 111 5.00 -16.19 7.62
N GLY A 112 3.94 -16.28 8.42
CA GLY A 112 3.35 -17.53 8.93
C GLY A 112 3.62 -17.73 10.42
N LYS A 113 2.88 -18.66 11.05
CA LYS A 113 3.05 -19.05 12.48
C LYS A 113 3.06 -17.87 13.47
N GLY A 114 2.29 -16.81 13.20
CA GLY A 114 2.23 -15.61 14.06
C GLY A 114 3.47 -14.71 13.98
N THR A 115 4.31 -14.85 12.94
CA THR A 115 5.53 -14.05 12.74
C THR A 115 5.37 -13.02 11.62
N PHE A 116 6.05 -11.88 11.74
CA PHE A 116 6.13 -10.85 10.70
C PHE A 116 7.48 -10.83 9.97
N SER A 117 8.56 -11.26 10.63
CA SER A 117 9.96 -11.16 10.20
C SER A 117 10.41 -9.71 9.92
N PRO A 118 10.36 -8.81 10.92
CA PRO A 118 10.58 -7.37 10.71
C PRO A 118 11.95 -7.02 10.11
N ALA A 119 13.00 -7.75 10.49
CA ALA A 119 14.37 -7.51 10.02
C ALA A 119 14.71 -8.18 8.68
N ALA A 120 13.82 -9.02 8.13
CA ALA A 120 14.07 -9.66 6.85
C ALA A 120 13.96 -8.63 5.71
N ASN A 121 14.83 -8.77 4.70
CA ASN A 121 14.74 -7.97 3.49
C ASN A 121 13.44 -8.27 2.74
N ILE A 122 12.79 -7.24 2.23
CA ILE A 122 11.58 -7.38 1.41
C ILE A 122 11.96 -7.50 -0.07
N THR A 123 11.26 -8.37 -0.80
CA THR A 123 11.48 -8.51 -2.24
C THR A 123 10.84 -7.35 -3.02
N ARG A 124 11.30 -7.13 -4.26
CA ARG A 124 10.73 -6.15 -5.18
C ARG A 124 9.24 -6.41 -5.44
N ALA A 125 8.86 -7.67 -5.64
CA ALA A 125 7.46 -8.04 -5.84
C ALA A 125 6.63 -7.84 -4.58
N ASP A 126 7.12 -8.25 -3.42
CA ASP A 126 6.39 -8.07 -2.16
C ASP A 126 6.11 -6.58 -1.92
N TYR A 127 7.14 -5.73 -2.02
CA TYR A 127 6.95 -4.30 -1.83
C TYR A 127 5.92 -3.71 -2.81
N LEU A 128 5.99 -4.09 -4.09
CA LEU A 128 5.08 -3.57 -5.10
C LEU A 128 3.64 -4.01 -4.86
N VAL A 129 3.41 -5.29 -4.50
CA VAL A 129 2.08 -5.80 -4.12
C VAL A 129 1.51 -4.97 -2.98
N LEU A 130 2.30 -4.72 -1.94
CA LEU A 130 1.88 -3.92 -0.81
C LEU A 130 1.58 -2.46 -1.22
N LEU A 131 2.39 -1.87 -2.09
CA LEU A 131 2.18 -0.50 -2.59
C LEU A 131 0.88 -0.37 -3.40
N ILE A 132 0.63 -1.30 -4.34
CA ILE A 132 -0.60 -1.32 -5.13
C ILE A 132 -1.83 -1.46 -4.23
N ARG A 133 -1.79 -2.37 -3.24
CA ARG A 133 -2.86 -2.52 -2.24
C ARG A 133 -3.04 -1.28 -1.37
N THR A 134 -1.95 -0.69 -0.89
CA THR A 134 -1.98 0.53 -0.06
C THR A 134 -2.68 1.67 -0.78
N LEU A 135 -2.44 1.79 -2.09
CA LEU A 135 -3.03 2.83 -2.92
C LEU A 135 -4.36 2.39 -3.59
N GLY A 136 -4.85 1.18 -3.34
CA GLY A 136 -6.08 0.66 -3.95
C GLY A 136 -6.10 0.79 -5.48
N LEU A 137 -4.95 0.63 -6.14
CA LEU A 137 -4.84 0.82 -7.59
C LEU A 137 -5.33 -0.41 -8.33
N MET A 138 -6.14 -0.20 -9.35
CA MET A 138 -6.69 -1.22 -10.23
C MET A 138 -6.50 -0.80 -11.68
N ALA A 139 -6.28 -1.76 -12.57
CA ALA A 139 -6.23 -1.55 -14.01
C ALA A 139 -6.40 -2.89 -14.73
N GLU A 140 -7.08 -2.89 -15.87
CA GLU A 140 -6.94 -3.99 -16.83
C GLU A 140 -5.56 -3.92 -17.49
N PHE A 141 -4.86 -5.05 -17.56
CA PHE A 141 -3.55 -5.16 -18.18
C PHE A 141 -3.54 -6.29 -19.21
N ASP A 142 -2.75 -6.09 -20.26
CA ASP A 142 -2.67 -6.93 -21.46
C ASP A 142 -1.34 -7.70 -21.53
N GLY A 143 -0.47 -7.53 -20.54
CA GLY A 143 0.81 -8.23 -20.48
C GLY A 143 1.59 -7.96 -19.20
N ASN A 144 2.70 -8.68 -19.05
CA ASN A 144 3.60 -8.57 -17.90
C ASN A 144 5.07 -8.54 -18.32
N PHE A 145 5.99 -8.49 -17.36
CA PHE A 145 7.42 -8.68 -17.60
C PHE A 145 7.73 -10.15 -17.93
N ASP A 146 8.80 -10.39 -18.68
CA ASP A 146 9.15 -11.72 -19.18
C ASP A 146 9.54 -12.71 -18.07
N ASP A 147 9.94 -12.19 -16.90
CA ASP A 147 10.30 -12.97 -15.72
C ASP A 147 9.17 -13.08 -14.68
N VAL A 148 7.93 -12.83 -15.10
CA VAL A 148 6.73 -12.87 -14.25
C VAL A 148 5.75 -13.93 -14.79
N GLU A 149 5.80 -15.11 -14.16
CA GLU A 149 4.99 -16.25 -14.52
C GLU A 149 3.50 -16.05 -14.19
N PRO A 150 2.58 -16.42 -15.11
CA PRO A 150 1.15 -16.52 -14.80
C PRO A 150 0.90 -17.38 -13.55
N GLY A 151 0.02 -16.91 -12.67
CA GLY A 151 -0.31 -17.60 -11.41
C GLY A 151 0.63 -17.29 -10.23
N ALA A 152 1.73 -16.57 -10.44
CA ALA A 152 2.49 -16.02 -9.33
C ALA A 152 1.61 -15.05 -8.52
N TYR A 153 1.72 -15.05 -7.18
CA TYR A 153 0.88 -14.21 -6.31
C TYR A 153 1.03 -12.70 -6.58
N TYR A 154 2.13 -12.29 -7.21
CA TYR A 154 2.42 -10.91 -7.61
C TYR A 154 2.07 -10.61 -9.07
N TYR A 155 1.57 -11.58 -9.84
CA TYR A 155 1.32 -11.44 -11.28
C TYR A 155 0.39 -10.25 -11.56
N GLU A 156 -0.76 -10.21 -10.90
CA GLU A 156 -1.76 -9.16 -11.07
C GLU A 156 -1.21 -7.77 -10.67
N ALA A 157 -0.62 -7.66 -9.48
CA ALA A 157 -0.06 -6.39 -9.00
C ALA A 157 1.04 -5.85 -9.92
N LEU A 158 1.88 -6.73 -10.48
CA LEU A 158 2.90 -6.35 -11.46
C LEU A 158 2.31 -5.93 -12.80
N GLY A 159 1.29 -6.64 -13.29
CA GLY A 159 0.56 -6.27 -14.50
C GLY A 159 -0.06 -4.89 -14.39
N ILE A 160 -0.78 -4.64 -13.28
CA ILE A 160 -1.35 -3.32 -12.95
C ILE A 160 -0.24 -2.26 -12.89
N ALA A 161 0.81 -2.49 -12.10
CA ALA A 161 1.89 -1.53 -11.95
C ALA A 161 2.61 -1.22 -13.26
N LYS A 162 2.77 -2.21 -14.14
CA LYS A 162 3.34 -2.04 -15.48
C LYS A 162 2.42 -1.21 -16.37
N LYS A 163 1.13 -1.56 -16.43
CA LYS A 163 0.12 -0.83 -17.21
C LYS A 163 0.00 0.63 -16.79
N LEU A 164 0.02 0.87 -15.48
CA LEU A 164 -0.04 2.21 -14.90
C LEU A 164 1.27 3.00 -15.02
N GLY A 165 2.36 2.37 -15.49
CA GLY A 165 3.66 3.00 -15.63
C GLY A 165 4.36 3.30 -14.30
N ILE A 166 4.03 2.55 -13.25
CA ILE A 166 4.70 2.60 -11.94
C ILE A 166 5.99 1.77 -12.00
N ALA A 167 5.89 0.55 -12.52
CA ALA A 167 7.01 -0.36 -12.72
C ALA A 167 7.53 -0.24 -14.16
N ALA A 168 8.77 0.26 -14.32
CA ALA A 168 9.44 0.38 -15.62
C ALA A 168 10.34 -0.84 -15.96
N GLY A 169 10.54 -1.75 -15.01
CA GLY A 169 11.48 -2.86 -15.13
C GLY A 169 12.94 -2.48 -14.87
N SER A 170 13.82 -3.48 -14.95
CA SER A 170 15.29 -3.37 -14.82
C SER A 170 16.01 -3.40 -16.18
N GLY A 171 15.26 -3.36 -17.28
CA GLY A 171 15.76 -3.51 -18.65
C GLY A 171 15.42 -4.88 -19.24
N ASN A 172 15.51 -5.01 -20.57
CA ASN A 172 15.19 -6.25 -21.31
C ASN A 172 13.83 -6.87 -20.92
N ASN A 173 12.83 -6.01 -20.69
CA ASN A 173 11.49 -6.39 -20.24
C ASN A 173 11.44 -7.27 -18.96
N ARG A 174 12.41 -7.14 -18.04
CA ARG A 174 12.44 -7.85 -16.74
C ARG A 174 12.09 -6.94 -15.57
N PHE A 175 11.65 -7.52 -14.47
CA PHE A 175 11.40 -6.81 -13.20
C PHE A 175 12.27 -7.27 -12.03
N ASN A 176 12.77 -8.51 -12.08
CA ASN A 176 13.46 -9.26 -11.04
C ASN A 176 12.64 -9.37 -9.74
N PRO A 177 11.44 -9.98 -9.77
CA PRO A 177 10.47 -9.93 -8.67
C PRO A 177 10.99 -10.46 -7.33
N LYS A 178 11.89 -11.45 -7.36
CA LYS A 178 12.39 -12.15 -6.16
C LYS A 178 13.64 -11.52 -5.54
N GLU A 179 14.23 -10.51 -6.17
CA GLU A 179 15.39 -9.80 -5.60
C GLU A 179 14.96 -8.93 -4.43
N SER A 180 15.83 -8.77 -3.44
CA SER A 180 15.62 -7.78 -2.37
C SER A 180 15.61 -6.38 -2.97
N ILE A 181 14.66 -5.55 -2.57
CA ILE A 181 14.55 -4.19 -3.10
C ILE A 181 15.51 -3.25 -2.38
N SER A 182 16.27 -2.47 -3.16
CA SER A 182 17.07 -1.37 -2.62
C SER A 182 16.16 -0.24 -2.12
N ARG A 183 16.62 0.53 -1.14
CA ARG A 183 15.85 1.67 -0.61
C ARG A 183 15.55 2.71 -1.67
N GLN A 184 16.48 2.97 -2.59
CA GLN A 184 16.24 3.92 -3.67
C GLN A 184 15.20 3.40 -4.68
N ASP A 185 15.20 2.11 -5.01
CA ASP A 185 14.19 1.55 -5.93
C ASP A 185 12.80 1.55 -5.31
N MET A 186 12.71 1.22 -4.01
CA MET A 186 11.48 1.31 -3.24
C MET A 186 10.91 2.73 -3.34
N MET A 187 11.73 3.75 -3.09
CA MET A 187 11.36 5.16 -3.16
C MET A 187 10.97 5.61 -4.58
N VAL A 188 11.65 5.13 -5.61
CA VAL A 188 11.31 5.43 -7.01
C VAL A 188 9.94 4.87 -7.39
N LEU A 189 9.63 3.63 -7.02
CA LEU A 189 8.31 3.05 -7.25
C LEU A 189 7.22 3.84 -6.54
N THR A 190 7.45 4.22 -5.27
CA THR A 190 6.51 5.05 -4.51
C THR A 190 6.28 6.41 -5.17
N ALA A 191 7.36 7.14 -5.48
CA ALA A 191 7.26 8.49 -6.01
C ALA A 191 6.44 8.49 -7.31
N ARG A 192 6.74 7.57 -8.23
CA ARG A 192 5.98 7.41 -9.48
C ARG A 192 4.50 7.12 -9.24
N ALA A 193 4.18 6.24 -8.29
CA ALA A 193 2.78 5.92 -7.98
C ALA A 193 2.05 7.14 -7.39
N LEU A 194 2.68 7.86 -6.45
CA LEU A 194 2.07 9.02 -5.82
C LEU A 194 1.96 10.22 -6.78
N GLU A 195 2.93 10.43 -7.65
CA GLU A 195 2.91 11.50 -8.66
C GLU A 195 1.74 11.29 -9.63
N LYS A 196 1.56 10.06 -10.10
CA LYS A 196 0.49 9.72 -11.05
C LYS A 196 -0.90 9.70 -10.42
N PHE A 197 -1.04 9.16 -9.21
CA PHE A 197 -2.35 8.79 -8.68
C PHE A 197 -2.75 9.52 -7.40
N ARG A 198 -1.86 10.35 -6.83
CA ARG A 198 -2.10 11.10 -5.58
C ARG A 198 -1.70 12.57 -5.65
N GLY A 199 -1.36 13.08 -6.84
CA GLY A 199 -1.05 14.49 -7.05
C GLY A 199 0.25 14.96 -6.38
N LEU A 200 1.15 14.03 -6.02
CA LEU A 200 2.48 14.39 -5.55
C LEU A 200 3.20 15.15 -6.66
N LYS A 201 3.75 16.32 -6.34
CA LYS A 201 4.45 17.15 -7.32
C LYS A 201 5.94 16.85 -7.27
N ALA A 202 6.46 16.25 -8.34
CA ALA A 202 7.88 16.01 -8.50
C ALA A 202 8.69 17.31 -8.35
N VAL A 203 9.86 17.19 -7.73
CA VAL A 203 10.83 18.29 -7.62
C VAL A 203 12.20 17.83 -8.03
N ASP A 204 12.99 18.79 -8.49
CA ASP A 204 14.41 18.56 -8.75
C ASP A 204 15.18 18.39 -7.44
N ALA A 205 16.21 17.55 -7.46
CA ALA A 205 17.03 17.24 -6.29
C ALA A 205 17.88 18.40 -5.77
N ASN A 206 17.94 19.53 -6.49
CA ASN A 206 18.82 20.67 -6.24
C ASN A 206 18.75 21.15 -4.78
N GLY A 207 19.83 20.92 -4.02
CA GLY A 207 19.99 21.35 -2.63
C GLY A 207 19.20 20.55 -1.57
N LEU A 208 18.13 19.85 -1.97
CA LEU A 208 17.23 19.16 -1.03
C LEU A 208 17.86 17.94 -0.35
N LEU A 209 18.84 17.32 -1.01
CA LEU A 209 19.53 16.14 -0.53
C LEU A 209 20.89 16.45 0.10
N ASP A 210 21.30 17.72 0.14
CA ASP A 210 22.64 18.13 0.59
C ASP A 210 22.91 17.87 2.06
N LYS A 211 21.84 17.78 2.86
CA LYS A 211 21.91 17.41 4.28
C LYS A 211 22.26 15.94 4.52
N TYR A 212 22.24 15.10 3.47
CA TYR A 212 22.56 13.68 3.60
C TYR A 212 24.00 13.41 3.17
N SER A 213 24.80 12.82 4.07
CA SER A 213 26.22 12.55 3.85
C SER A 213 26.48 11.49 2.77
N ASP A 214 25.48 10.66 2.48
CA ASP A 214 25.51 9.62 1.45
C ASP A 214 24.76 9.98 0.17
N LYS A 215 24.48 11.27 -0.07
CA LYS A 215 23.81 11.72 -1.30
C LYS A 215 24.54 11.28 -2.58
N GLY A 216 25.87 11.15 -2.52
CA GLY A 216 26.70 10.69 -3.65
C GLY A 216 26.48 9.21 -4.01
N ASP A 217 25.84 8.43 -3.13
CA ASP A 217 25.53 7.03 -3.40
C ASP A 217 24.20 6.85 -4.16
N ILE A 218 23.40 7.90 -4.30
CA ILE A 218 22.11 7.89 -4.97
C ILE A 218 22.32 7.74 -6.47
N ALA A 219 21.69 6.73 -7.08
CA ALA A 219 21.71 6.60 -8.53
C ALA A 219 20.96 7.77 -9.20
N GLY A 220 21.45 8.22 -10.36
CA GLY A 220 20.89 9.39 -11.05
C GLY A 220 19.38 9.29 -11.35
N TYR A 221 18.89 8.09 -11.67
CA TYR A 221 17.45 7.86 -11.92
C TYR A 221 16.58 8.03 -10.67
N ALA A 222 17.17 7.98 -9.47
CA ALA A 222 16.47 8.00 -8.20
C ALA A 222 16.47 9.38 -7.53
N ALA A 223 17.39 10.28 -7.92
CA ALA A 223 17.64 11.55 -7.25
C ALA A 223 16.37 12.40 -7.07
N ASN A 224 15.60 12.64 -8.14
CA ASN A 224 14.38 13.45 -8.07
C ASN A 224 13.27 12.76 -7.25
N SER A 225 13.12 11.44 -7.35
CA SER A 225 12.15 10.69 -6.54
C SER A 225 12.47 10.79 -5.04
N LEU A 226 13.74 10.64 -4.67
CA LEU A 226 14.19 10.77 -3.27
C LEU A 226 13.98 12.19 -2.76
N ALA A 227 14.37 13.21 -3.54
CA ALA A 227 14.16 14.60 -3.18
C ALA A 227 12.67 14.94 -2.98
N THR A 228 11.81 14.43 -3.85
CA THR A 228 10.36 14.61 -3.76
C THR A 228 9.80 14.00 -2.48
N LEU A 229 10.16 12.75 -2.17
CA LEU A 229 9.68 12.09 -0.95
C LEU A 229 10.25 12.67 0.34
N VAL A 230 11.47 13.20 0.32
CA VAL A 230 12.07 13.95 1.44
C VAL A 230 11.33 15.26 1.65
N LYS A 231 11.08 16.03 0.57
CA LYS A 231 10.34 17.30 0.65
C LYS A 231 8.93 17.09 1.18
N GLU A 232 8.28 16.01 0.78
CA GLU A 232 6.93 15.65 1.23
C GLU A 232 6.89 15.12 2.67
N GLY A 233 8.05 14.96 3.32
CA GLY A 233 8.19 14.47 4.70
C GLY A 233 7.91 12.97 4.87
N LEU A 234 7.78 12.23 3.77
CA LEU A 234 7.53 10.79 3.79
C LEU A 234 8.81 9.99 4.14
N ILE A 235 9.97 10.49 3.70
CA ILE A 235 11.29 9.95 4.03
C ILE A 235 12.04 10.95 4.91
N LYS A 236 12.51 10.47 6.06
CA LYS A 236 13.34 11.26 6.99
C LYS A 236 14.83 10.92 6.88
N GLY A 237 15.16 9.66 6.57
CA GLY A 237 16.52 9.12 6.66
C GLY A 237 16.79 8.46 8.02
N SER A 238 18.00 7.95 8.19
CA SER A 238 18.56 7.44 9.44
C SER A 238 19.71 8.35 9.85
N GLY A 239 19.44 9.30 10.74
CA GLY A 239 20.37 10.40 11.01
C GLY A 239 20.58 11.27 9.75
N ASP A 240 21.83 11.47 9.37
CA ASP A 240 22.26 12.20 8.18
C ASP A 240 22.39 11.29 6.94
N ARG A 241 21.80 10.08 6.93
CA ARG A 241 21.92 9.12 5.81
C ARG A 241 20.58 8.68 5.25
N LEU A 242 20.54 8.40 3.94
CA LEU A 242 19.39 7.79 3.26
C LEU A 242 19.54 6.28 3.04
N ASN A 243 20.79 5.81 3.01
CA ASN A 243 21.25 4.46 2.70
C ASN A 243 20.69 3.95 1.35
N PRO A 244 20.86 4.69 0.24
CA PRO A 244 20.10 4.45 -1.00
C PRO A 244 20.31 3.06 -1.61
N ARG A 245 21.52 2.49 -1.48
CA ARG A 245 21.88 1.17 -2.02
C ARG A 245 21.59 0.00 -1.07
N ALA A 246 21.26 0.26 0.19
CA ALA A 246 20.93 -0.80 1.14
C ALA A 246 19.58 -1.43 0.80
N ASN A 247 19.39 -2.71 1.13
CA ASN A 247 18.10 -3.36 1.00
C ASN A 247 17.13 -2.85 2.07
N ALA A 248 15.86 -2.68 1.68
CA ALA A 248 14.81 -2.34 2.63
C ALA A 248 14.36 -3.58 3.41
N THR A 249 14.12 -3.42 4.70
CA THR A 249 13.50 -4.47 5.52
C THR A 249 11.98 -4.42 5.46
N ARG A 250 11.32 -5.51 5.85
CA ARG A 250 9.85 -5.58 5.95
C ARG A 250 9.30 -4.55 6.94
N ALA A 251 9.98 -4.30 8.05
CA ALA A 251 9.59 -3.26 9.01
C ALA A 251 9.66 -1.85 8.39
N GLU A 252 10.73 -1.53 7.67
CA GLU A 252 10.87 -0.23 7.01
C GLU A 252 9.80 0.00 5.94
N ALA A 253 9.52 -1.04 5.14
CA ALA A 253 8.44 -1.00 4.16
C ALA A 253 7.08 -0.76 4.82
N ALA A 254 6.78 -1.44 5.94
CA ALA A 254 5.53 -1.26 6.67
C ALA A 254 5.37 0.18 7.20
N VAL A 255 6.42 0.74 7.81
CA VAL A 255 6.39 2.13 8.29
C VAL A 255 6.22 3.11 7.14
N PHE A 256 6.88 2.87 6.02
CA PHE A 256 6.77 3.75 4.86
C PHE A 256 5.36 3.72 4.26
N LEU A 257 4.79 2.52 4.06
CA LEU A 257 3.43 2.35 3.56
C LEU A 257 2.38 2.90 4.53
N TYR A 258 2.58 2.77 5.84
CA TYR A 258 1.70 3.36 6.85
C TYR A 258 1.68 4.89 6.77
N ARG A 259 2.84 5.54 6.57
CA ARG A 259 2.90 7.00 6.38
C ARG A 259 2.18 7.44 5.11
N ILE A 260 2.33 6.68 4.02
CA ILE A 260 1.62 6.93 2.77
C ILE A 260 0.12 6.78 3.00
N TYR A 261 -0.29 5.68 3.62
CA TYR A 261 -1.68 5.39 3.94
C TYR A 261 -2.31 6.48 4.81
N ASN A 262 -1.62 7.05 5.78
CA ASN A 262 -2.22 8.10 6.61
C ASN A 262 -2.20 9.49 5.96
N LYS A 263 -1.47 9.66 4.87
CA LYS A 263 -1.41 10.92 4.13
C LYS A 263 -2.36 10.97 2.94
N TYR A 264 -2.70 9.83 2.35
CA TYR A 264 -3.47 9.69 1.11
C TYR A 264 -4.56 8.63 1.22
#